data_AF-A0A6B9TF27-F1
#
_entry.id   AF-A0A6B9TF27-F1
#
_cell.length_a   1.000
_cell.length_b   1.000
_cell.length_c   1.000
_cell.angle_alpha   90.00
_cell.angle_beta   90.00
_cell.angle_gamma   90.00
#
_symmetry.space_group_name_H-M   'P 1'
#
loop_
_entity.id
_entity.type
_entity.pdbx_description
1 polymer ?
#
loop_
_entity_poly.entity_id
_entity_poly.type
_entity_poly.pdbx_seq_one_letter_code
_entity_poly.pdbx_strand_id
1 'polypeptide(L)'
;MEILWRSNKLQDKGPERFENGKPFIIAGIDPGLTVGLAIIDLRGRLLYLGSMKEASRSDIINRIIEHGRAIVVASDVHPAPEAVRRIASMLNAKLYTPERVLTISFKNELVSEFLSDSESTPENSHERDALAAAVRAYRHHEMKLRQIEKKLEDLDIGEADELKIKGLVITGKPVAEAIKLVTDRQEPVEVIREQAGEKPEADIDKLKRTLRTQRSTIKHQRLLIEKLENENRSLKKRIRELRDEKSRLKSKLDRLHYEYSRDLLLNRELSHKLKVIDKLQKKYNEEKSRRMALERNLDSLLRIRDMEFSPDKTPVKIIDTFTRDGIRRACSKWKIKRGDVLLLRSPEGGGSQTASILRDIGPRAIITEDKMSHQALEVLEDGDIPVISARSIDVEIYNDFGSVRTQDLNTEIKKWKNRLNEKRKKREEEELLKLIDQYRAQRRRK
;
A
#
# COMPACT_ATOMS: atom_id res chain seq x y z
N MET A 1 1.22 5.89 -31.35
CA MET A 1 0.82 6.30 -29.99
C MET A 1 2.06 6.84 -29.32
N GLU A 2 2.13 8.14 -29.05
CA GLU A 2 3.27 8.74 -28.34
C GLU A 2 3.35 8.15 -26.93
N ILE A 3 4.50 7.53 -26.63
CA ILE A 3 4.82 7.04 -25.29
C ILE A 3 5.30 8.27 -24.51
N LEU A 4 4.41 8.84 -23.70
CA LEU A 4 4.68 10.07 -22.94
C LEU A 4 5.03 9.72 -21.50
N TRP A 5 6.17 10.23 -21.02
CA TRP A 5 6.48 10.27 -19.60
C TRP A 5 5.43 11.09 -18.86
N ARG A 6 4.88 10.55 -17.76
CA ARG A 6 4.12 11.36 -16.82
C ARG A 6 5.12 12.05 -15.91
N SER A 7 5.28 13.36 -16.09
CA SER A 7 6.16 14.22 -15.29
C SER A 7 5.32 15.19 -14.49
N ASN A 8 5.64 15.34 -13.22
CA ASN A 8 5.07 16.43 -12.43
C ASN A 8 5.65 17.77 -12.93
N LYS A 9 4.88 18.86 -12.86
CA LYS A 9 5.22 20.20 -13.39
C LYS A 9 6.39 20.83 -12.60
N LEU A 10 7.60 20.31 -12.76
CA LEU A 10 8.77 21.17 -12.81
C LEU A 10 8.85 21.67 -14.24
N GLN A 11 9.06 22.97 -14.42
CA GLN A 11 9.51 23.49 -15.71
C GLN A 11 10.56 22.53 -16.25
N ASP A 12 10.39 22.09 -17.50
CA ASP A 12 11.44 21.50 -18.31
C ASP A 12 12.52 22.58 -18.44
N LYS A 13 13.26 22.82 -17.35
CA LYS A 13 14.44 23.66 -17.31
C LYS A 13 15.48 22.79 -17.98
N GLY A 14 15.40 22.78 -19.31
CA GLY A 14 16.48 22.34 -20.16
C GLY A 14 17.77 22.95 -19.62
N PRO A 15 18.89 22.21 -19.72
CA PRO A 15 20.11 22.52 -18.99
C PRO A 15 20.40 24.02 -19.07
N GLU A 16 20.52 24.69 -17.91
CA GLU A 16 21.20 25.99 -17.85
C GLU A 16 22.45 25.82 -18.71
N ARG A 17 22.61 26.66 -19.74
CA ARG A 17 23.70 26.53 -20.72
C ARG A 17 25.03 26.66 -19.99
N PHE A 18 25.55 25.54 -19.48
CA PHE A 18 26.92 25.44 -19.03
C PHE A 18 27.77 25.47 -20.29
N GLU A 19 28.50 26.55 -20.50
CA GLU A 19 29.34 26.81 -21.69
C GLU A 19 30.48 25.78 -21.90
N ASN A 20 30.52 24.68 -21.15
CA ASN A 20 31.53 23.64 -21.25
C ASN A 20 31.01 22.27 -20.76
N GLY A 21 30.35 21.52 -21.64
CA GLY A 21 30.00 20.10 -21.45
C GLY A 21 28.69 19.83 -20.70
N LYS A 22 28.14 18.61 -20.85
CA LYS A 22 26.91 18.20 -20.15
C LYS A 22 27.16 18.10 -18.63
N PRO A 23 26.25 18.61 -17.77
CA PRO A 23 26.43 18.58 -16.32
C PRO A 23 26.44 17.15 -15.78
N PHE A 24 27.16 16.91 -14.68
CA PHE A 24 27.16 15.62 -14.02
C PHE A 24 25.92 15.44 -13.15
N ILE A 25 25.29 14.27 -13.25
CA ILE A 25 24.01 13.97 -12.58
C ILE A 25 24.03 12.61 -11.89
N ILE A 26 23.10 12.46 -10.94
CA ILE A 26 22.78 11.22 -10.25
C ILE A 26 21.38 10.80 -10.70
N ALA A 27 21.24 9.59 -11.23
CA ALA A 27 19.96 9.06 -11.70
C ALA A 27 19.47 7.92 -10.79
N GLY A 28 18.28 8.05 -10.22
CA GLY A 28 17.58 6.98 -9.50
C GLY A 28 16.59 6.28 -10.41
N ILE A 29 16.62 4.94 -10.42
CA ILE A 29 15.77 4.12 -11.30
C ILE A 29 15.05 3.06 -10.46
N ASP A 30 13.72 3.07 -10.54
CA ASP A 30 12.85 1.99 -10.05
C ASP A 30 12.37 1.15 -11.24
N PRO A 31 12.89 -0.08 -11.44
CA PRO A 31 12.56 -0.89 -12.61
C PRO A 31 11.29 -1.71 -12.41
N GLY A 32 10.48 -1.83 -13.47
CA GLY A 32 9.27 -2.65 -13.48
C GLY A 32 8.51 -2.49 -14.79
N LEU A 33 7.24 -2.93 -14.81
CA LEU A 33 6.31 -2.62 -15.92
C LEU A 33 6.08 -1.11 -16.03
N THR A 34 6.12 -0.41 -14.90
CA THR A 34 6.22 1.06 -14.85
C THR A 34 7.59 1.38 -14.27
N VAL A 35 8.37 2.18 -15.00
CA VAL A 35 9.70 2.60 -14.57
C VAL A 35 9.61 3.98 -13.96
N GLY A 36 10.07 4.13 -12.73
CA GLY A 36 10.29 5.44 -12.11
C GLY A 36 11.69 5.95 -12.43
N LEU A 37 11.82 7.24 -12.75
CA LEU A 37 13.09 7.91 -13.00
C LEU A 37 13.13 9.23 -12.24
N ALA A 38 14.19 9.40 -11.44
CA ALA A 38 14.51 10.65 -10.78
C ALA A 38 15.94 11.08 -11.12
N ILE A 39 16.17 12.36 -11.38
CA ILE A 39 17.48 12.90 -11.73
C ILE A 39 17.79 14.08 -10.82
N ILE A 40 18.95 14.03 -10.16
CA ILE A 40 19.41 15.06 -9.23
C ILE A 40 20.80 15.54 -9.67
N ASP A 41 21.08 16.83 -9.54
CA ASP A 41 22.41 17.38 -9.77
C ASP A 41 23.37 17.16 -8.58
N LEU A 42 24.62 17.57 -8.71
CA LEU A 42 25.60 17.46 -7.61
C LEU A 42 25.43 18.51 -6.51
N ARG A 43 24.48 19.44 -6.66
CA ARG A 43 24.08 20.41 -5.62
C ARG A 43 22.89 19.91 -4.80
N GLY A 44 22.33 18.75 -5.14
CA GLY A 44 21.16 18.20 -4.47
C GLY A 44 19.85 18.82 -4.97
N ARG A 45 19.81 19.42 -6.17
CA ARG A 45 18.59 19.92 -6.79
C ARG A 45 17.96 18.85 -7.67
N LEU A 46 16.64 18.67 -7.56
CA LEU A 46 15.87 17.80 -8.43
C LEU A 46 15.76 18.40 -9.83
N LEU A 47 16.31 17.72 -10.83
CA LEU A 47 16.23 18.11 -12.24
C LEU A 47 15.03 17.48 -12.95
N TYR A 48 14.69 16.23 -12.58
CA TYR A 48 13.59 15.51 -13.21
C TYR A 48 12.99 14.47 -12.26
N LEU A 49 11.67 14.31 -12.33
CA LEU A 49 10.93 13.24 -11.66
C LEU A 49 9.75 12.81 -12.54
N GLY A 50 9.69 11.53 -12.89
CA GLY A 50 8.56 11.01 -13.64
C GLY A 50 8.55 9.49 -13.73
N SER A 51 7.47 8.97 -14.29
CA SER A 51 7.27 7.54 -14.51
C SER A 51 6.78 7.25 -15.93
N MET A 52 7.14 6.06 -16.42
CA MET A 52 6.75 5.62 -17.76
C MET A 52 6.39 4.13 -17.76
N LYS A 53 5.23 3.82 -18.34
CA LYS A 53 4.78 2.43 -18.56
C LYS A 53 5.47 1.85 -19.78
N GLU A 54 5.88 0.59 -19.68
CA GLU A 54 6.49 -0.18 -20.77
C GLU A 54 7.73 0.50 -21.38
N ALA A 55 8.48 1.22 -20.54
CA ALA A 55 9.67 1.94 -20.96
C ALA A 55 10.75 1.00 -21.50
N SER A 56 11.25 1.28 -22.71
CA SER A 56 12.44 0.59 -23.19
C SER A 56 13.69 1.12 -22.48
N ARG A 57 14.76 0.32 -22.45
CA ARG A 57 16.05 0.74 -21.88
C ARG A 57 16.62 1.96 -22.60
N SER A 58 16.41 2.05 -23.91
CA SER A 58 16.86 3.19 -24.72
C SER A 58 16.16 4.47 -24.33
N ASP A 59 14.85 4.43 -24.04
CA ASP A 59 14.08 5.61 -23.63
C ASP A 59 14.59 6.17 -22.29
N ILE A 60 14.87 5.28 -21.33
CA ILE A 60 15.43 5.66 -20.03
C ILE A 60 16.81 6.30 -20.20
N ILE A 61 17.67 5.70 -21.02
CA ILE A 61 19.02 6.21 -21.30
C ILE A 61 18.96 7.58 -21.97
N ASN A 62 18.12 7.74 -23.00
CA ASN A 62 17.95 9.00 -23.71
C ASN A 62 17.49 10.10 -22.74
N ARG A 63 16.49 9.80 -21.90
CA ARG A 63 16.00 10.74 -20.89
C ARG A 63 17.09 11.15 -19.91
N ILE A 64 17.94 10.22 -19.47
CA ILE A 64 19.07 10.55 -18.61
C ILE A 64 20.08 11.46 -19.33
N ILE A 65 20.43 11.13 -20.58
CA ILE A 65 21.41 11.86 -21.40
C ILE A 65 20.93 13.28 -21.77
N GLU A 66 19.63 13.51 -21.87
CA GLU A 66 19.01 14.83 -22.05
C GLU A 66 19.32 15.77 -20.88
N HIS A 67 19.31 15.25 -19.65
CA HIS A 67 19.51 16.05 -18.43
C HIS A 67 20.98 16.18 -18.01
N GLY A 68 21.85 15.26 -18.45
CA GLY A 68 23.28 15.33 -18.14
C GLY A 68 24.04 14.02 -18.35
N ARG A 69 25.30 14.01 -17.90
CA ARG A 69 26.13 12.82 -17.83
C ARG A 69 25.95 12.14 -16.48
N ALA A 70 25.25 11.00 -16.46
CA ALA A 70 25.11 10.21 -15.24
C ALA A 70 26.46 9.66 -14.77
N ILE A 71 26.86 10.06 -13.57
CA ILE A 71 28.06 9.51 -12.90
C ILE A 71 27.69 8.45 -11.87
N VAL A 72 26.46 8.49 -11.37
CA VAL A 72 25.90 7.51 -10.45
C VAL A 72 24.52 7.11 -10.94
N VAL A 73 24.28 5.81 -11.00
CA VAL A 73 22.95 5.23 -11.21
C VAL A 73 22.58 4.47 -9.95
N ALA A 74 21.48 4.86 -9.34
CA ALA A 74 21.01 4.37 -8.06
C ALA A 74 19.78 3.48 -8.22
N SER A 75 19.73 2.40 -7.44
CA SER A 75 18.55 1.54 -7.27
C SER A 75 18.19 1.47 -5.80
N ASP A 76 16.90 1.33 -5.50
CA ASP A 76 16.36 1.22 -4.15
C ASP A 76 16.49 -0.17 -3.52
N VAL A 77 16.89 -1.18 -4.31
CA VAL A 77 17.07 -2.57 -3.88
C VAL A 77 18.52 -3.05 -4.00
N HIS A 78 18.89 -3.99 -3.12
CA HIS A 78 20.17 -4.68 -3.15
C HIS A 78 19.95 -6.20 -3.16
N PRO A 79 20.57 -6.95 -4.08
CA PRO A 79 21.39 -6.47 -5.21
C PRO A 79 20.56 -5.71 -6.25
N ALA A 80 21.18 -4.82 -7.03
CA ALA A 80 20.48 -4.05 -8.06
C ALA A 80 19.86 -4.97 -9.13
N PRO A 81 18.66 -4.65 -9.65
CA PRO A 81 18.03 -5.39 -10.73
C PRO A 81 18.90 -5.36 -11.98
N GLU A 82 18.82 -6.41 -12.79
CA GLU A 82 19.69 -6.56 -13.98
C GLU A 82 19.52 -5.40 -14.97
N ALA A 83 18.30 -4.90 -15.15
CA ALA A 83 18.02 -3.75 -16.00
C ALA A 83 18.82 -2.50 -15.57
N VAL A 84 18.85 -2.21 -14.27
CA VAL A 84 19.58 -1.06 -13.72
C VAL A 84 21.09 -1.27 -13.83
N ARG A 85 21.58 -2.49 -13.59
CA ARG A 85 23.00 -2.84 -13.80
C ARG A 85 23.45 -2.62 -15.24
N ARG A 86 22.62 -3.04 -16.21
CA ARG A 86 22.89 -2.83 -17.65
C ARG A 86 22.87 -1.33 -18.00
N ILE A 87 21.90 -0.57 -17.51
CA ILE A 87 21.82 0.89 -17.74
C ILE A 87 23.06 1.60 -17.16
N ALA A 88 23.44 1.28 -15.92
CA ALA A 88 24.64 1.83 -15.29
C ALA A 88 25.91 1.53 -16.11
N SER A 89 26.06 0.30 -16.60
CA SER A 89 27.18 -0.11 -17.47
C SER A 89 27.20 0.67 -18.79
N MET A 90 26.04 0.79 -19.46
CA MET A 90 25.92 1.52 -20.73
C MET A 90 26.23 3.01 -20.58
N LEU A 91 25.88 3.61 -19.44
CA LEU A 91 26.18 5.01 -19.12
C LEU A 91 27.61 5.21 -18.57
N ASN A 92 28.37 4.13 -18.37
CA ASN A 92 29.65 4.11 -17.66
C ASN A 92 29.56 4.83 -16.29
N ALA A 93 28.45 4.62 -15.59
CA ALA A 93 28.11 5.23 -14.32
C ALA A 93 28.35 4.24 -13.18
N LYS A 94 28.72 4.76 -12.00
CA LYS A 94 28.86 3.96 -10.80
C LYS A 94 27.48 3.52 -10.32
N LEU A 95 27.30 2.22 -10.13
CA LEU A 95 26.08 1.68 -9.55
C LEU A 95 26.05 1.92 -8.03
N TYR A 96 24.99 2.54 -7.54
CA TYR A 96 24.71 2.68 -6.12
C TYR A 96 23.51 1.81 -5.73
N THR A 97 23.66 1.04 -4.65
CA THR A 97 22.58 0.30 -4.01
C THR A 97 22.66 0.49 -2.51
N PRO A 98 21.53 0.55 -1.81
CA PRO A 98 21.54 0.68 -0.36
C PRO A 98 22.13 -0.55 0.32
N GLU A 99 22.80 -0.35 1.46
CA GLU A 99 23.34 -1.46 2.28
C GLU A 99 22.23 -2.30 2.95
N ARG A 100 21.03 -1.74 3.10
CA ARG A 100 19.86 -2.37 3.71
C ARG A 100 18.58 -1.99 2.95
N VAL A 101 17.65 -2.94 2.85
CA VAL A 101 16.32 -2.73 2.28
C VAL A 101 15.60 -1.63 3.05
N LEU A 102 15.09 -0.64 2.33
CA LEU A 102 14.36 0.48 2.93
C LEU A 102 12.91 0.14 3.20
N THR A 103 12.40 0.55 4.37
CA THR A 103 10.97 0.54 4.64
C THR A 103 10.28 1.64 3.83
N ILE A 104 9.00 1.44 3.52
CA ILE A 104 8.19 2.44 2.81
C ILE A 104 8.10 3.74 3.62
N SER A 105 8.01 3.65 4.95
CA SER A 105 7.99 4.82 5.84
C SER A 105 9.27 5.65 5.71
N PHE A 106 10.44 5.01 5.68
CA PHE A 106 11.71 5.70 5.52
C PHE A 106 11.86 6.34 4.14
N LYS A 107 11.38 5.66 3.07
CA LYS A 107 11.34 6.25 1.73
C LYS A 107 10.48 7.50 1.69
N ASN A 108 9.29 7.47 2.30
CA ASN A 108 8.38 8.62 2.38
C ASN A 108 9.04 9.79 3.14
N GLU A 109 9.63 9.52 4.31
CA GLU A 109 10.30 10.52 5.13
C GLU A 109 11.45 11.20 4.37
N LEU A 110 12.35 10.40 3.80
CA LEU A 110 13.52 10.88 3.05
C LEU A 110 13.13 11.71 1.82
N VAL A 111 12.07 11.31 1.12
CA VAL A 111 11.53 12.08 -0.02
C VAL A 111 10.85 13.37 0.46
N SER A 112 10.07 13.31 1.54
CA SER A 112 9.40 14.50 2.11
C SER A 112 10.40 15.54 2.65
N GLU A 113 11.47 15.08 3.29
CA GLU A 113 12.54 15.94 3.80
C GLU A 113 13.27 16.64 2.65
N PHE A 114 13.58 15.90 1.59
CA PHE A 114 14.26 16.43 0.41
C PHE A 114 13.40 17.40 -0.41
N LEU A 115 12.09 17.18 -0.45
CA LEU A 115 11.14 18.02 -1.19
C LEU A 115 10.52 19.13 -0.34
N SER A 116 10.95 19.32 0.91
CA SER A 116 10.38 20.32 1.83
C SER A 116 10.37 21.74 1.27
N ASP A 117 11.38 22.09 0.47
CA ASP A 117 11.54 23.39 -0.20
C ASP A 117 11.16 23.35 -1.70
N SER A 118 10.52 22.29 -2.19
CA SER A 118 10.16 22.09 -3.59
C SER A 118 8.65 21.99 -3.78
N GLU A 119 8.11 22.58 -4.86
CA GLU A 119 6.70 22.41 -5.24
C GLU A 119 6.40 21.02 -5.83
N SER A 120 7.40 20.15 -5.95
CA SER A 120 7.26 18.83 -6.57
C SER A 120 6.86 17.77 -5.56
N THR A 121 5.91 16.93 -5.92
CA THR A 121 5.52 15.76 -5.13
C THR A 121 5.48 14.50 -6.01
N PRO A 122 5.93 13.33 -5.54
CA PRO A 122 5.79 12.09 -6.33
C PRO A 122 4.31 11.75 -6.54
N GLU A 123 3.90 11.46 -7.77
CA GLU A 123 2.50 11.11 -8.07
C GLU A 123 2.19 9.64 -7.78
N ASN A 124 3.22 8.79 -7.79
CA ASN A 124 3.08 7.35 -7.60
C ASN A 124 4.25 6.75 -6.82
N SER A 125 4.09 5.48 -6.44
CA SER A 125 5.10 4.73 -5.69
C SER A 125 6.43 4.57 -6.44
N HIS A 126 6.40 4.52 -7.77
CA HIS A 126 7.61 4.32 -8.59
C HIS A 126 8.48 5.57 -8.63
N GLU A 127 7.87 6.75 -8.81
CA GLU A 127 8.55 8.04 -8.69
C GLU A 127 9.15 8.24 -7.30
N ARG A 128 8.39 7.93 -6.25
CA ARG A 128 8.89 8.02 -4.87
C ARG A 128 10.10 7.12 -4.67
N ASP A 129 10.02 5.87 -5.14
CA ASP A 129 11.07 4.88 -4.91
C ASP A 129 12.33 5.22 -5.72
N ALA A 130 12.17 5.73 -6.96
CA ALA A 130 13.27 6.25 -7.78
C ALA A 130 13.92 7.49 -7.15
N LEU A 131 13.13 8.44 -6.65
CA LEU A 131 13.64 9.64 -5.97
C LEU A 131 14.37 9.27 -4.68
N ALA A 132 13.81 8.37 -3.88
CA ALA A 132 14.45 7.89 -2.65
C ALA A 132 15.82 7.25 -2.94
N ALA A 133 15.95 6.50 -4.04
CA ALA A 133 17.22 5.95 -4.48
C ALA A 133 18.24 7.03 -4.86
N ALA A 134 17.81 8.03 -5.65
CA ALA A 134 18.67 9.14 -6.06
C ALA A 134 19.15 10.00 -4.88
N VAL A 135 18.23 10.40 -3.99
CA VAL A 135 18.55 11.21 -2.80
C VAL A 135 19.50 10.46 -1.87
N ARG A 136 19.32 9.16 -1.69
CA ARG A 136 20.21 8.37 -0.84
C ARG A 136 21.61 8.22 -1.43
N ALA A 137 21.70 8.06 -2.75
CA ALA A 137 22.98 8.10 -3.46
C ALA A 137 23.67 9.47 -3.29
N TYR A 138 22.92 10.57 -3.36
CA TYR A 138 23.43 11.91 -3.09
C TYR A 138 23.95 12.05 -1.64
N ARG A 139 23.14 11.70 -0.63
CA ARG A 139 23.54 11.75 0.80
C ARG A 139 24.77 10.90 1.11
N HIS A 140 24.95 9.77 0.43
CA HIS A 140 26.15 8.95 0.57
C HIS A 140 27.43 9.69 0.09
N HIS A 141 27.30 10.57 -0.91
CA HIS A 141 28.41 11.35 -1.46
C HIS A 141 28.51 12.76 -0.87
N GLU A 142 27.47 13.26 -0.20
CA GLU A 142 27.36 14.62 0.34
C GLU A 142 28.57 15.01 1.20
N MET A 143 28.97 14.17 2.16
CA MET A 143 30.12 14.47 3.03
C MET A 143 31.42 14.64 2.23
N LYS A 144 31.62 13.83 1.19
CA LYS A 144 32.79 13.92 0.31
C LYS A 144 32.72 15.17 -0.57
N LEU A 145 31.53 15.51 -1.07
CA LEU A 145 31.29 16.72 -1.86
C LEU A 145 31.58 17.98 -1.05
N ARG A 146 31.09 18.07 0.20
CA ARG A 146 31.37 19.18 1.12
C ARG A 146 32.86 19.32 1.48
N GLN A 147 33.57 18.20 1.60
CA GLN A 147 35.02 18.24 1.80
C GLN A 147 35.79 18.77 0.58
N ILE A 148 35.26 18.53 -0.61
CA ILE A 148 35.82 19.06 -1.86
C ILE A 148 35.50 20.55 -1.96
N GLU A 149 34.25 20.96 -1.72
CA GLU A 149 33.83 22.37 -1.65
C GLU A 149 34.78 23.20 -0.82
N LYS A 150 34.99 22.83 0.45
CA LYS A 150 35.89 23.54 1.36
C LYS A 150 37.35 23.62 0.88
N LYS A 151 37.82 22.62 0.14
CA LYS A 151 39.19 22.62 -0.40
C LYS A 151 39.32 23.47 -1.67
N LEU A 152 38.21 23.68 -2.38
CA LEU A 152 38.16 24.49 -3.59
C LEU A 152 37.82 25.95 -3.28
N GLU A 153 37.16 26.23 -2.15
CA GLU A 153 36.96 27.59 -1.60
C GLU A 153 38.29 28.35 -1.48
N ASP A 154 39.35 27.66 -1.05
CA ASP A 154 40.70 28.23 -0.92
C ASP A 154 41.40 28.54 -2.27
N LEU A 155 40.85 28.08 -3.40
CA LEU A 155 41.52 28.06 -4.71
C LEU A 155 40.86 28.96 -5.77
N ASP A 156 39.83 29.74 -5.42
CA ASP A 156 39.10 30.66 -6.32
C ASP A 156 38.66 30.02 -7.66
N ILE A 157 38.19 28.78 -7.58
CA ILE A 157 37.74 28.01 -8.74
C ILE A 157 36.28 28.35 -9.03
N GLY A 158 35.98 28.73 -10.27
CA GLY A 158 34.62 29.06 -10.70
C GLY A 158 33.63 27.89 -10.55
N GLU A 159 32.36 28.21 -10.30
CA GLU A 159 31.30 27.24 -9.98
C GLU A 159 31.16 26.08 -10.99
N ALA A 160 31.39 26.34 -12.28
CA ALA A 160 31.29 25.33 -13.33
C ALA A 160 32.43 24.31 -13.27
N ASP A 161 33.62 24.74 -12.86
CA ASP A 161 34.80 23.90 -12.76
C ASP A 161 34.80 23.12 -11.44
N GLU A 162 34.26 23.71 -10.38
CA GLU A 162 33.99 23.03 -9.12
C GLU A 162 33.08 21.79 -9.31
N LEU A 163 31.98 21.93 -10.05
CA LEU A 163 31.06 20.84 -10.39
C LEU A 163 31.74 19.73 -11.21
N LYS A 164 32.65 20.10 -12.12
CA LYS A 164 33.45 19.12 -12.88
C LYS A 164 34.39 18.34 -11.98
N ILE A 165 35.11 19.02 -11.08
CA ILE A 165 36.03 18.39 -10.11
C ILE A 165 35.25 17.41 -9.23
N LYS A 166 34.10 17.82 -8.69
CA LYS A 166 33.21 16.95 -7.91
C LYS A 166 32.82 15.67 -8.67
N GLY A 167 32.42 15.78 -9.93
CA GLY A 167 32.07 14.62 -10.76
C GLY A 167 33.25 13.69 -11.02
N LEU A 168 34.44 14.24 -11.32
CA LEU A 168 35.66 13.46 -11.52
C LEU A 168 36.07 12.69 -10.24
N VAL A 169 35.88 13.30 -9.08
CA VAL A 169 36.19 12.65 -7.79
C VAL A 169 35.19 11.55 -7.42
N ILE A 170 33.92 11.68 -7.80
CA ILE A 170 32.91 10.62 -7.62
C ILE A 170 33.19 9.43 -8.54
N THR A 171 33.62 9.69 -9.78
CA THR A 171 34.03 8.64 -10.74
C THR A 171 35.32 7.93 -10.37
N GLY A 172 36.03 8.39 -9.34
CA GLY A 172 37.14 7.68 -8.71
C GLY A 172 38.51 8.34 -8.88
N LYS A 173 38.59 9.53 -9.50
CA LYS A 173 39.86 10.25 -9.60
C LYS A 173 40.28 10.85 -8.26
N PRO A 174 41.58 10.84 -7.91
CA PRO A 174 42.11 11.58 -6.77
C PRO A 174 41.80 13.08 -6.87
N VAL A 175 41.54 13.73 -5.74
CA VAL A 175 41.19 15.17 -5.71
C VAL A 175 42.29 16.03 -6.37
N ALA A 176 43.56 15.74 -6.11
CA ALA A 176 44.68 16.46 -6.70
C ALA A 176 44.77 16.30 -8.24
N GLU A 177 44.44 15.11 -8.77
CA GLU A 177 44.43 14.87 -10.21
C GLU A 177 43.21 15.54 -10.87
N ALA A 178 42.05 15.51 -10.19
CA ALA A 178 40.84 16.17 -10.67
C ALA A 178 40.99 17.69 -10.74
N ILE A 179 41.66 18.31 -9.76
CA ILE A 179 42.01 19.73 -9.79
C ILE A 179 42.93 20.01 -10.98
N LYS A 180 44.06 19.30 -11.11
CA LYS A 180 44.99 19.48 -12.24
C LYS A 180 44.32 19.35 -13.60
N LEU A 181 43.45 18.37 -13.81
CA LEU A 181 42.77 18.17 -15.08
C LEU A 181 41.80 19.31 -15.46
N VAL A 182 41.32 20.05 -14.47
CA VAL A 182 40.40 21.17 -14.68
C VAL A 182 41.16 22.50 -14.72
N THR A 183 42.23 22.64 -13.94
CA THR A 183 43.08 23.84 -13.84
C THR A 183 44.16 23.91 -14.92
N ASP A 184 44.84 22.81 -15.26
CA ASP A 184 45.81 22.74 -16.37
C ASP A 184 45.07 22.56 -17.71
N ARG A 185 44.40 23.61 -18.14
CA ARG A 185 44.08 23.78 -19.56
C ARG A 185 45.30 24.40 -20.23
N GLN A 186 46.04 23.55 -20.96
CA GLN A 186 47.18 23.81 -21.87
C GLN A 186 48.59 23.70 -21.26
N GLU A 187 49.29 22.59 -21.53
CA GLU A 187 50.47 22.54 -22.42
C GLU A 187 51.03 21.09 -22.52
N PRO A 188 51.44 20.61 -23.70
CA PRO A 188 52.25 19.41 -23.83
C PRO A 188 53.70 19.71 -23.45
N VAL A 189 54.26 18.94 -22.51
CA VAL A 189 55.66 19.06 -22.07
C VAL A 189 56.61 18.64 -23.20
N GLU A 190 57.33 19.60 -23.80
CA GLU A 190 58.51 19.33 -24.61
C GLU A 190 59.71 18.96 -23.72
N VAL A 191 60.37 17.85 -24.05
CA VAL A 191 61.57 17.37 -23.37
C VAL A 191 62.80 18.06 -23.95
N ILE A 192 63.45 18.92 -23.16
CA ILE A 192 64.74 19.53 -23.47
C ILE A 192 65.83 18.43 -23.45
N ARG A 193 66.63 18.32 -24.52
CA ARG A 193 67.88 17.55 -24.57
C ARG A 193 69.04 18.46 -24.16
N GLU A 194 69.76 18.12 -23.10
CA GLU A 194 71.08 18.68 -22.80
C GLU A 194 72.18 17.93 -23.58
N GLN A 195 73.03 18.67 -24.29
CA GLN A 195 74.37 18.24 -24.67
C GLN A 195 75.37 18.98 -23.77
N ALA A 196 76.22 18.24 -23.07
CA ALA A 196 77.37 18.78 -22.34
C ALA A 196 78.65 18.33 -23.03
N GLY A 197 79.38 19.29 -23.59
CA GLY A 197 80.74 19.15 -24.09
C GLY A 197 81.78 19.55 -23.04
N GLU A 198 82.86 18.78 -23.05
CA GLU A 198 84.25 19.11 -22.71
C GLU A 198 84.70 19.33 -21.24
N LYS A 199 85.75 18.56 -20.91
CA LYS A 199 86.57 18.60 -19.69
C LYS A 199 87.70 19.62 -19.86
N PRO A 200 88.15 20.25 -18.78
CA PRO A 200 89.57 20.61 -18.63
C PRO A 200 90.28 19.77 -17.56
N GLU A 201 91.59 19.66 -17.74
CA GLU A 201 92.57 18.87 -16.99
C GLU A 201 92.51 19.03 -15.48
N ALA A 202 92.80 17.94 -14.76
CA ALA A 202 92.53 17.84 -13.34
C ALA A 202 93.80 17.65 -12.50
N ASP A 203 93.90 18.50 -11.49
CA ASP A 203 94.88 18.54 -10.42
C ASP A 203 94.81 17.26 -9.54
N ILE A 204 95.88 16.45 -9.57
CA ILE A 204 95.93 15.05 -9.11
C ILE A 204 95.59 14.90 -7.61
N ASP A 205 95.94 15.89 -6.78
CA ASP A 205 95.68 15.85 -5.34
C ASP A 205 94.24 16.24 -4.96
N LYS A 206 93.60 17.12 -5.73
CA LYS A 206 92.14 17.36 -5.62
C LYS A 206 91.39 16.08 -5.99
N LEU A 207 91.81 15.38 -7.06
CA LEU A 207 91.22 14.10 -7.45
C LEU A 207 91.29 13.03 -6.36
N LYS A 208 92.41 12.90 -5.66
CA LYS A 208 92.57 11.91 -4.58
C LYS A 208 91.65 12.17 -3.40
N ARG A 209 91.44 13.45 -3.03
CA ARG A 209 90.49 13.83 -1.96
C ARG A 209 89.05 13.55 -2.39
N THR A 210 88.68 13.92 -3.61
CA THR A 210 87.36 13.64 -4.19
C THR A 210 87.09 12.14 -4.32
N LEU A 211 88.11 11.34 -4.68
CA LEU A 211 88.01 9.88 -4.73
C LEU A 211 87.76 9.25 -3.35
N ARG A 212 88.37 9.78 -2.29
CA ARG A 212 88.13 9.31 -0.91
C ARG A 212 86.71 9.62 -0.43
N THR A 213 86.24 10.84 -0.63
CA THR A 213 84.86 11.24 -0.27
C THR A 213 83.84 10.46 -1.08
N GLN A 214 84.05 10.32 -2.39
CA GLN A 214 83.18 9.49 -3.24
C GLN A 214 83.16 8.03 -2.78
N ARG A 215 84.29 7.45 -2.39
CA ARG A 215 84.33 6.08 -1.84
C ARG A 215 83.54 5.95 -0.53
N SER A 216 83.60 6.93 0.38
CA SER A 216 82.79 6.87 1.61
C SER A 216 81.30 7.04 1.32
N THR A 217 80.94 7.93 0.39
CA THR A 217 79.55 8.13 -0.05
C THR A 217 78.98 6.87 -0.69
N ILE A 218 79.75 6.20 -1.56
CA ILE A 218 79.36 4.92 -2.17
C ILE A 218 79.14 3.85 -1.10
N LYS A 219 80.00 3.80 -0.07
CA LYS A 219 79.84 2.84 1.05
C LYS A 219 78.56 3.12 1.86
N HIS A 220 78.27 4.39 2.14
CA HIS A 220 77.05 4.78 2.85
C HIS A 220 75.79 4.50 2.02
N GLN A 221 75.82 4.82 0.72
CA GLN A 221 74.72 4.53 -0.20
C GLN A 221 74.46 3.02 -0.31
N ARG A 222 75.51 2.18 -0.34
CA ARG A 222 75.34 0.72 -0.31
C ARG A 222 74.63 0.22 0.95
N LEU A 223 75.01 0.71 2.12
CA LEU A 223 74.34 0.39 3.38
C LEU A 223 72.87 0.85 3.40
N LEU A 224 72.59 2.03 2.84
CA LEU A 224 71.24 2.55 2.75
C LEU A 224 70.38 1.70 1.79
N ILE A 225 70.93 1.31 0.65
CA ILE A 225 70.27 0.41 -0.31
C ILE A 225 69.94 -0.91 0.36
N GLU A 226 70.88 -1.52 1.08
CA GLU A 226 70.65 -2.78 1.79
C GLU A 226 69.55 -2.68 2.85
N LYS A 227 69.53 -1.57 3.62
CA LYS A 227 68.47 -1.31 4.59
C LYS A 227 67.11 -1.15 3.91
N LEU A 228 67.04 -0.36 2.84
CA LEU A 228 65.82 -0.15 2.08
C LEU A 228 65.33 -1.45 1.42
N GLU A 229 66.22 -2.30 0.92
CA GLU A 229 65.87 -3.60 0.37
C GLU A 229 65.26 -4.52 1.42
N ASN A 230 65.82 -4.55 2.63
CA ASN A 230 65.28 -5.32 3.76
C ASN A 230 63.89 -4.81 4.17
N GLU A 231 63.71 -3.50 4.24
CA GLU A 231 62.44 -2.87 4.56
C GLU A 231 61.38 -3.17 3.48
N ASN A 232 61.77 -3.09 2.20
CA ASN A 232 60.92 -3.42 1.07
C ASN A 232 60.53 -4.91 1.06
N ARG A 233 61.45 -5.82 1.42
CA ARG A 233 61.15 -7.25 1.61
C ARG A 233 60.12 -7.46 2.73
N SER A 234 60.29 -6.78 3.88
CA SER A 234 59.35 -6.84 5.01
C SER A 234 57.96 -6.32 4.64
N LEU A 235 57.89 -5.14 4.03
CA LEU A 235 56.65 -4.53 3.56
C LEU A 235 55.93 -5.42 2.53
N LYS A 236 56.65 -6.01 1.58
CA LYS A 236 56.08 -6.97 0.61
C LYS A 236 55.52 -8.22 1.29
N LYS A 237 56.14 -8.71 2.37
CA LYS A 237 55.59 -9.82 3.17
C LYS A 237 54.31 -9.40 3.87
N ARG A 238 54.29 -8.23 4.51
CA ARG A 238 53.11 -7.70 5.21
C ARG A 238 51.93 -7.45 4.27
N ILE A 239 52.19 -6.94 3.07
CA ILE A 239 51.17 -6.75 2.04
C ILE A 239 50.53 -8.09 1.63
N ARG A 240 51.33 -9.17 1.52
CA ARG A 240 50.80 -10.50 1.22
C ARG A 240 49.90 -11.03 2.34
N GLU A 241 50.36 -10.95 3.59
CA GLU A 241 49.57 -11.35 4.77
C GLU A 241 48.23 -10.61 4.83
N LEU A 242 48.24 -9.29 4.68
CA LEU A 242 47.02 -8.48 4.71
C LEU A 242 46.07 -8.77 3.53
N ARG A 243 46.61 -9.12 2.35
CA ARG A 243 45.78 -9.53 1.20
C ARG A 243 45.11 -10.86 1.45
N ASP A 244 45.82 -11.83 2.03
CA ASP A 244 45.27 -13.14 2.36
C ASP A 244 44.19 -13.03 3.45
N GLU A 245 44.43 -12.22 4.47
CA GLU A 245 43.45 -11.93 5.52
C GLU A 245 42.20 -11.26 4.96
N LYS A 246 42.37 -10.24 4.10
CA LYS A 246 41.26 -9.58 3.42
C LYS A 246 40.45 -10.58 2.58
N SER A 247 41.11 -11.50 1.88
CA SER A 247 40.45 -12.55 1.08
C SER A 247 39.62 -13.51 1.95
N ARG A 248 40.18 -13.93 3.09
CA ARG A 248 39.48 -14.79 4.07
C ARG A 248 38.28 -14.09 4.69
N LEU A 249 38.43 -12.85 5.14
CA LEU A 249 37.34 -12.06 5.71
C LEU A 249 36.24 -11.81 4.69
N LYS A 250 36.58 -11.52 3.43
CA LYS A 250 35.61 -11.34 2.36
C LYS A 250 34.81 -12.62 2.09
N SER A 251 35.48 -13.76 2.00
CA SER A 251 34.82 -15.07 1.86
C SER A 251 33.89 -15.38 3.04
N LYS A 252 34.27 -15.03 4.27
CA LYS A 252 33.43 -15.21 5.47
C LYS A 252 32.20 -14.30 5.44
N LEU A 253 32.37 -13.05 5.02
CA LEU A 253 31.27 -12.11 4.85
C LEU A 253 30.28 -12.59 3.79
N ASP A 254 30.77 -13.08 2.65
CA ASP A 254 29.92 -13.58 1.57
C ASP A 254 29.08 -14.80 2.03
N ARG A 255 29.67 -15.71 2.84
CA ARG A 255 28.94 -16.83 3.45
C ARG A 255 27.85 -16.35 4.42
N LEU A 256 28.18 -15.42 5.32
CA LEU A 256 27.20 -14.87 6.27
C LEU A 256 26.07 -14.13 5.56
N HIS A 257 26.36 -13.37 4.50
CA HIS A 257 25.34 -12.73 3.68
C HIS A 257 24.43 -13.73 2.98
N TYR A 258 24.99 -14.83 2.48
CA TYR A 258 24.21 -15.89 1.86
C TYR A 258 23.26 -16.56 2.86
N GLU A 259 23.75 -16.91 4.05
CA GLU A 259 22.94 -17.50 5.13
C GLU A 259 21.84 -16.54 5.57
N TYR A 260 22.17 -15.28 5.83
CA TYR A 260 21.20 -14.26 6.23
C TYR A 260 20.13 -14.03 5.15
N SER A 261 20.52 -14.00 3.88
CA SER A 261 19.58 -13.86 2.76
C SER A 261 18.63 -15.06 2.66
N ARG A 262 19.15 -16.28 2.85
CA ARG A 262 18.34 -17.50 2.88
C ARG A 262 17.33 -17.47 4.02
N ASP A 263 17.76 -17.07 5.21
CA ASP A 263 16.88 -17.00 6.39
C ASP A 263 15.81 -15.91 6.23
N LEU A 264 16.13 -14.78 5.62
CA LEU A 264 15.13 -13.75 5.29
C LEU A 264 14.07 -14.27 4.31
N LEU A 265 14.48 -15.02 3.28
CA LEU A 265 13.53 -15.63 2.33
C LEU A 265 12.63 -16.65 3.04
N LEU A 266 13.20 -17.50 3.88
CA LEU A 266 12.45 -18.48 4.67
C LEU A 266 11.46 -17.80 5.62
N ASN A 267 11.90 -16.76 6.33
CA ASN A 267 11.05 -15.98 7.24
C ASN A 267 9.90 -15.28 6.51
N ARG A 268 10.13 -14.77 5.29
CA ARG A 268 9.08 -14.21 4.45
C ARG A 268 8.07 -15.27 4.02
N GLU A 269 8.54 -16.44 3.59
CA GLU A 269 7.66 -17.55 3.20
C GLU A 269 6.83 -18.03 4.39
N LEU A 270 7.45 -18.19 5.57
CA LEU A 270 6.74 -18.52 6.81
C LEU A 270 5.71 -17.46 7.17
N SER A 271 6.06 -16.17 7.12
CA SER A 271 5.11 -15.08 7.40
C SER A 271 3.93 -15.08 6.43
N HIS A 272 4.18 -15.36 5.14
CA HIS A 272 3.11 -15.51 4.15
C HIS A 272 2.20 -16.71 4.47
N LYS A 273 2.79 -17.88 4.72
CA LYS A 273 2.04 -19.09 5.10
C LYS A 273 1.20 -18.88 6.35
N LEU A 274 1.75 -18.22 7.38
CA LEU A 274 1.01 -17.88 8.61
C LEU A 274 -0.19 -16.97 8.33
N LYS A 275 -0.03 -15.95 7.47
CA LYS A 275 -1.15 -15.08 7.06
C LYS A 275 -2.22 -15.85 6.29
N VAL A 276 -1.83 -16.81 5.45
CA VAL A 276 -2.78 -17.67 4.73
C VAL A 276 -3.54 -18.56 5.71
N ILE A 277 -2.84 -19.16 6.68
CA ILE A 277 -3.46 -19.97 7.74
C ILE A 277 -4.47 -19.15 8.54
N ASP A 278 -4.12 -17.93 8.99
CA ASP A 278 -5.04 -17.05 9.72
C ASP A 278 -6.30 -16.73 8.89
N LYS A 279 -6.15 -16.42 7.60
CA LYS A 279 -7.28 -16.20 6.69
C LYS A 279 -8.15 -17.45 6.53
N LEU A 280 -7.53 -18.62 6.39
CA LEU A 280 -8.25 -19.89 6.27
C LEU A 280 -9.00 -20.23 7.57
N GLN A 281 -8.40 -20.00 8.73
CA GLN A 281 -9.03 -20.20 10.03
C GLN A 281 -10.24 -19.29 10.23
N LYS A 282 -10.14 -18.00 9.85
CA LYS A 282 -11.27 -17.07 9.89
C LYS A 282 -12.43 -17.55 9.02
N LYS A 283 -12.14 -17.89 7.75
CA LYS A 283 -13.16 -18.44 6.84
C LYS A 283 -13.78 -19.73 7.38
N TYR A 284 -12.97 -20.63 7.93
CA TYR A 284 -13.47 -21.87 8.52
C TYR A 284 -14.43 -21.58 9.68
N ASN A 285 -14.10 -20.64 10.56
CA ASN A 285 -14.96 -20.28 11.69
C ASN A 285 -16.26 -19.60 11.24
N GLU A 286 -16.20 -18.74 10.22
CA GLU A 286 -17.39 -18.13 9.61
C GLU A 286 -18.33 -19.18 9.01
N GLU A 287 -17.79 -20.10 8.20
CA GLU A 287 -18.58 -21.18 7.61
C GLU A 287 -19.11 -22.16 8.66
N LYS A 288 -18.33 -22.45 9.70
CA LYS A 288 -18.78 -23.26 10.84
C LYS A 288 -19.96 -22.62 11.55
N SER A 289 -19.90 -21.31 11.81
CA SER A 289 -20.99 -20.54 12.42
C SER A 289 -22.23 -20.50 11.52
N ARG A 290 -22.07 -20.30 10.20
CA ARG A 290 -23.16 -20.37 9.22
C ARG A 290 -23.83 -21.74 9.20
N ARG A 291 -23.04 -22.81 9.19
CA ARG A 291 -23.52 -24.19 9.26
C ARG A 291 -24.36 -24.42 10.51
N MET A 292 -23.87 -24.02 11.68
CA MET A 292 -24.64 -24.14 12.93
C MET A 292 -25.95 -23.35 12.90
N ALA A 293 -25.95 -22.14 12.31
CA ALA A 293 -27.17 -21.35 12.18
C ALA A 293 -28.19 -22.03 11.23
N LEU A 294 -27.72 -22.58 10.11
CA LEU A 294 -28.55 -23.34 9.17
C LEU A 294 -29.10 -24.62 9.81
N GLU A 295 -28.30 -25.34 10.58
CA GLU A 295 -28.74 -26.53 11.34
C GLU A 295 -29.86 -26.17 12.33
N ARG A 296 -29.72 -25.08 13.09
CA ARG A 296 -30.78 -24.60 14.00
C ARG A 296 -32.05 -24.22 13.24
N ASN A 297 -31.92 -23.53 12.11
CA ASN A 297 -33.05 -23.17 11.27
C ASN A 297 -33.77 -24.43 10.74
N LEU A 298 -33.02 -25.45 10.32
CA LEU A 298 -33.58 -26.70 9.84
C LEU A 298 -34.33 -27.46 10.95
N ASP A 299 -33.76 -27.56 12.16
CA ASP A 299 -34.42 -28.18 13.32
C ASP A 299 -35.74 -27.46 13.64
N SER A 300 -35.75 -26.12 13.61
CA SER A 300 -36.98 -25.35 13.84
C SER A 300 -38.07 -25.62 12.79
N LEU A 301 -37.69 -25.78 11.52
CA LEU A 301 -38.63 -26.06 10.43
C LEU A 301 -39.19 -27.48 10.52
N LEU A 302 -38.37 -28.47 10.89
CA LEU A 302 -38.82 -29.85 11.08
C LEU A 302 -39.84 -29.93 12.23
N ARG A 303 -39.59 -29.26 13.36
CA ARG A 303 -40.53 -29.22 14.48
C ARG A 303 -41.90 -28.62 14.11
N ILE A 304 -41.93 -27.57 13.29
CA ILE A 304 -43.19 -27.01 12.79
C ILE A 304 -43.93 -28.03 11.93
N ARG A 305 -43.21 -28.69 11.02
CA ARG A 305 -43.79 -29.69 10.13
C ARG A 305 -44.38 -30.86 10.91
N ASP A 306 -43.69 -31.37 11.92
CA ASP A 306 -44.20 -32.45 12.78
C ASP A 306 -45.48 -32.02 13.53
N MET A 307 -45.55 -30.74 13.92
CA MET A 307 -46.71 -30.18 14.61
C MET A 307 -47.90 -29.91 13.69
N GLU A 308 -47.69 -29.58 12.41
CA GLU A 308 -48.76 -29.49 11.40
C GLU A 308 -49.56 -30.80 11.26
N PHE A 309 -48.97 -31.95 11.60
CA PHE A 309 -49.64 -33.25 11.58
C PHE A 309 -50.41 -33.59 12.87
N SER A 310 -50.26 -32.80 13.94
CA SER A 310 -50.96 -33.06 15.21
C SER A 310 -52.36 -32.43 15.20
N PRO A 311 -53.45 -33.20 15.41
CA PRO A 311 -54.82 -32.68 15.29
C PRO A 311 -55.21 -31.67 16.39
N ASP A 312 -54.57 -31.74 17.57
CA ASP A 312 -54.95 -30.94 18.75
C ASP A 312 -54.28 -29.55 18.83
N LYS A 313 -53.16 -29.34 18.14
CA LYS A 313 -52.40 -28.09 18.19
C LYS A 313 -52.26 -27.47 16.80
N THR A 314 -52.62 -26.19 16.69
CA THR A 314 -52.43 -25.40 15.47
C THR A 314 -51.11 -24.62 15.57
N PRO A 315 -50.20 -24.71 14.58
CA PRO A 315 -48.97 -23.94 14.58
C PRO A 315 -49.25 -22.45 14.32
N VAL A 316 -48.51 -21.59 15.00
CA VAL A 316 -48.60 -20.13 14.92
C VAL A 316 -47.27 -19.58 14.42
N LYS A 317 -47.31 -18.86 13.29
CA LYS A 317 -46.12 -18.27 12.68
C LYS A 317 -45.89 -16.87 13.25
N ILE A 318 -44.71 -16.65 13.82
CA ILE A 318 -44.37 -15.40 14.51
C ILE A 318 -43.86 -14.37 13.49
N ILE A 319 -44.39 -13.15 13.61
CA ILE A 319 -43.93 -11.95 12.92
C ILE A 319 -43.48 -10.96 14.00
N ASP A 320 -42.18 -10.67 14.04
CA ASP A 320 -41.59 -9.84 15.11
C ASP A 320 -42.11 -8.40 15.08
N THR A 321 -42.26 -7.83 13.88
CA THR A 321 -42.66 -6.42 13.70
C THR A 321 -43.76 -6.31 12.65
N PHE A 322 -44.85 -5.63 12.98
CA PHE A 322 -45.95 -5.36 12.05
C PHE A 322 -45.59 -4.23 11.07
N THR A 323 -44.57 -4.46 10.25
CA THR A 323 -44.12 -3.56 9.18
C THR A 323 -44.07 -4.32 7.86
N ARG A 324 -43.99 -3.63 6.72
CA ARG A 324 -43.87 -4.27 5.41
C ARG A 324 -42.66 -5.22 5.34
N ASP A 325 -41.52 -4.78 5.89
CA ASP A 325 -40.30 -5.60 5.92
C ASP A 325 -40.39 -6.73 6.93
N GLY A 326 -41.01 -6.52 8.09
CA GLY A 326 -41.25 -7.56 9.09
C GLY A 326 -42.11 -8.70 8.53
N ILE A 327 -43.21 -8.36 7.85
CA ILE A 327 -44.07 -9.34 7.17
C ILE A 327 -43.29 -10.05 6.06
N ARG A 328 -42.55 -9.31 5.21
CA ARG A 328 -41.79 -9.92 4.12
C ARG A 328 -40.74 -10.91 4.63
N ARG A 329 -40.00 -10.57 5.70
CA ARG A 329 -39.03 -11.47 6.33
C ARG A 329 -39.72 -12.73 6.86
N ALA A 330 -40.86 -12.58 7.55
CA ALA A 330 -41.61 -13.71 8.06
C ALA A 330 -42.20 -14.59 6.94
N CYS A 331 -42.71 -13.99 5.85
CA CYS A 331 -43.16 -14.72 4.67
C CYS A 331 -42.04 -15.54 4.03
N SER A 332 -40.83 -14.98 3.90
CA SER A 332 -39.68 -15.70 3.37
C SER A 332 -39.18 -16.80 4.30
N LYS A 333 -39.16 -16.57 5.62
CA LYS A 333 -38.71 -17.54 6.63
C LYS A 333 -39.68 -18.72 6.77
N TRP A 334 -40.98 -18.44 6.89
CA TRP A 334 -41.99 -19.43 7.23
C TRP A 334 -42.86 -19.90 6.07
N LYS A 335 -42.67 -19.34 4.86
CA LYS A 335 -43.50 -19.58 3.68
C LYS A 335 -45.00 -19.51 4.05
N ILE A 336 -45.40 -18.38 4.60
CA ILE A 336 -46.77 -18.15 5.08
C ILE A 336 -47.76 -18.36 3.91
N LYS A 337 -48.81 -19.15 4.17
CA LYS A 337 -49.87 -19.49 3.24
C LYS A 337 -51.22 -19.04 3.79
N ARG A 338 -52.21 -19.03 2.90
CA ARG A 338 -53.60 -18.80 3.27
C ARG A 338 -54.06 -19.84 4.29
N GLY A 339 -54.74 -19.40 5.34
CA GLY A 339 -55.22 -20.26 6.42
C GLY A 339 -54.24 -20.48 7.58
N ASP A 340 -53.03 -19.93 7.51
CA ASP A 340 -52.10 -19.95 8.64
C ASP A 340 -52.56 -19.01 9.77
N VAL A 341 -52.14 -19.32 11.01
CA VAL A 341 -52.34 -18.45 12.17
C VAL A 341 -51.06 -17.66 12.42
N LEU A 342 -51.19 -16.35 12.62
CA LEU A 342 -50.04 -15.45 12.77
C LEU A 342 -50.01 -14.84 14.18
N LEU A 343 -48.82 -14.71 14.76
CA LEU A 343 -48.59 -13.94 15.99
C LEU A 343 -47.80 -12.67 15.65
N LEU A 344 -48.35 -11.50 15.97
CA LEU A 344 -47.66 -10.22 15.91
C LEU A 344 -47.13 -9.86 17.30
N ARG A 345 -45.80 -9.88 17.49
CA ARG A 345 -45.18 -9.45 18.74
C ARG A 345 -45.30 -7.94 18.93
N SER A 346 -44.91 -7.17 17.92
CA SER A 346 -45.04 -5.70 17.95
C SER A 346 -46.03 -5.20 16.88
N PRO A 347 -47.32 -5.06 17.21
CA PRO A 347 -48.37 -4.57 16.30
C PRO A 347 -48.40 -3.04 16.12
N GLU A 348 -47.58 -2.28 16.87
CA GLU A 348 -47.63 -0.81 16.89
C GLU A 348 -47.13 -0.13 15.59
N GLY A 349 -46.39 -0.85 14.75
CA GLY A 349 -45.72 -0.30 13.56
C GLY A 349 -46.52 -0.32 12.25
N GLY A 350 -47.74 -0.85 12.23
CA GLY A 350 -48.47 -1.11 10.98
C GLY A 350 -49.81 -0.39 10.88
N GLY A 351 -50.05 0.22 9.72
CA GLY A 351 -51.29 0.93 9.38
C GLY A 351 -52.17 0.15 8.41
N SER A 352 -53.08 0.86 7.73
CA SER A 352 -54.01 0.31 6.75
C SER A 352 -53.32 -0.45 5.60
N GLN A 353 -52.18 0.05 5.11
CA GLN A 353 -51.41 -0.59 4.03
C GLN A 353 -50.82 -1.93 4.47
N THR A 354 -50.27 -2.01 5.69
CA THR A 354 -49.69 -3.23 6.26
C THR A 354 -50.77 -4.27 6.53
N ALA A 355 -51.94 -3.83 6.99
CA ALA A 355 -53.12 -4.67 7.15
C ALA A 355 -53.63 -5.22 5.81
N SER A 356 -53.60 -4.43 4.73
CA SER A 356 -53.97 -4.93 3.40
C SER A 356 -53.07 -6.08 2.95
N ILE A 357 -51.77 -6.01 3.23
CA ILE A 357 -50.85 -7.11 2.90
C ILE A 357 -51.23 -8.40 3.63
N LEU A 358 -51.58 -8.32 4.92
CA LEU A 358 -52.05 -9.49 5.65
C LEU A 358 -53.42 -9.97 5.13
N ARG A 359 -54.30 -9.05 4.73
CA ARG A 359 -55.58 -9.39 4.12
C ARG A 359 -55.42 -10.19 2.84
N ASP A 360 -54.49 -9.78 1.98
CA ASP A 360 -54.22 -10.45 0.70
C ASP A 360 -53.63 -11.86 0.91
N ILE A 361 -52.88 -12.07 1.99
CA ILE A 361 -52.38 -13.40 2.40
C ILE A 361 -53.54 -14.30 2.88
N GLY A 362 -54.54 -13.72 3.55
CA GLY A 362 -55.71 -14.43 4.07
C GLY A 362 -55.40 -15.42 5.20
N PRO A 363 -54.81 -14.97 6.33
CA PRO A 363 -54.59 -15.81 7.51
C PRO A 363 -55.93 -16.24 8.14
N ARG A 364 -55.93 -17.37 8.84
CA ARG A 364 -57.11 -17.87 9.58
C ARG A 364 -57.43 -17.04 10.80
N ALA A 365 -56.40 -16.54 11.48
CA ALA A 365 -56.49 -15.61 12.61
C ALA A 365 -55.15 -14.90 12.82
N ILE A 366 -55.20 -13.71 13.41
CA ILE A 366 -54.05 -12.94 13.83
C ILE A 366 -54.11 -12.76 15.35
N ILE A 367 -53.08 -13.20 16.04
CA ILE A 367 -52.89 -13.03 17.48
C ILE A 367 -51.95 -11.84 17.70
N THR A 368 -52.28 -10.97 18.65
CA THR A 368 -51.54 -9.72 18.92
C THR A 368 -51.17 -9.62 20.40
N GLU A 369 -49.90 -9.34 20.72
CA GLU A 369 -49.47 -9.14 22.11
C GLU A 369 -49.94 -7.79 22.66
N ASP A 370 -49.89 -6.74 21.82
CA ASP A 370 -50.31 -5.38 22.15
C ASP A 370 -51.45 -4.85 21.26
N LYS A 371 -51.88 -3.62 21.51
CA LYS A 371 -52.96 -2.98 20.74
C LYS A 371 -52.47 -2.53 19.37
N MET A 372 -53.25 -2.82 18.34
CA MET A 372 -53.00 -2.34 16.98
C MET A 372 -53.71 -1.01 16.69
N SER A 373 -53.28 -0.31 15.63
CA SER A 373 -53.94 0.89 15.14
C SER A 373 -55.40 0.62 14.71
N HIS A 374 -56.31 1.54 15.02
CA HIS A 374 -57.73 1.44 14.64
C HIS A 374 -57.93 1.28 13.13
N GLN A 375 -57.10 1.96 12.32
CA GLN A 375 -57.16 1.86 10.85
C GLN A 375 -56.74 0.46 10.34
N ALA A 376 -55.79 -0.18 11.03
CA ALA A 376 -55.36 -1.53 10.67
C ALA A 376 -56.42 -2.57 11.07
N LEU A 377 -57.08 -2.37 12.22
CA LEU A 377 -58.15 -3.24 12.69
C LEU A 377 -59.35 -3.22 11.73
N GLU A 378 -59.75 -2.04 11.26
CA GLU A 378 -60.88 -1.89 10.32
C GLU A 378 -60.62 -2.64 9.00
N VAL A 379 -59.42 -2.52 8.43
CA VAL A 379 -59.04 -3.25 7.20
C VAL A 379 -59.08 -4.77 7.37
N LEU A 380 -58.76 -5.28 8.57
CA LEU A 380 -58.84 -6.71 8.88
C LEU A 380 -60.26 -7.16 9.19
N GLU A 381 -61.07 -6.33 9.86
CA GLU A 381 -62.50 -6.54 10.08
C GLU A 381 -63.28 -6.61 8.76
N ASP A 382 -62.99 -5.71 7.81
CA ASP A 382 -63.55 -5.72 6.46
C ASP A 382 -63.13 -6.95 5.66
N GLY A 383 -61.95 -7.50 5.96
CA GLY A 383 -61.44 -8.74 5.40
C GLY A 383 -61.97 -10.02 6.06
N ASP A 384 -62.87 -9.92 7.05
CA ASP A 384 -63.33 -11.02 7.90
C ASP A 384 -62.18 -11.81 8.58
N ILE A 385 -61.07 -11.14 8.90
CA ILE A 385 -59.89 -11.75 9.54
C ILE A 385 -59.95 -11.54 11.06
N PRO A 386 -60.07 -12.61 11.87
CA PRO A 386 -60.14 -12.48 13.31
C PRO A 386 -58.84 -11.94 13.91
N VAL A 387 -58.97 -10.89 14.72
CA VAL A 387 -57.87 -10.34 15.53
C VAL A 387 -58.12 -10.69 17.00
N ILE A 388 -57.22 -11.47 17.57
CA ILE A 388 -57.31 -12.03 18.92
C ILE A 388 -56.15 -11.49 19.76
N SER A 389 -56.39 -11.22 21.05
CA SER A 389 -55.32 -10.84 21.95
C SER A 389 -54.57 -12.08 22.44
N ALA A 390 -53.24 -12.01 22.51
CA ALA A 390 -52.43 -13.05 23.12
C ALA A 390 -52.78 -13.29 24.60
N ARG A 391 -53.47 -12.34 25.27
CA ARG A 391 -53.96 -12.51 26.64
C ARG A 391 -55.20 -13.38 26.75
N SER A 392 -55.96 -13.55 25.67
CA SER A 392 -57.19 -14.35 25.65
C SER A 392 -56.99 -15.82 25.29
N ILE A 393 -55.78 -16.20 24.87
CA ILE A 393 -55.48 -17.55 24.41
C ILE A 393 -54.07 -17.96 24.82
N ASP A 394 -53.90 -19.20 25.27
CA ASP A 394 -52.58 -19.69 25.68
C ASP A 394 -51.74 -20.03 24.45
N VAL A 395 -50.67 -19.24 24.25
CA VAL A 395 -49.74 -19.40 23.12
C VAL A 395 -48.42 -19.95 23.66
N GLU A 396 -48.14 -21.21 23.36
CA GLU A 396 -46.87 -21.83 23.70
C GLU A 396 -45.82 -21.42 22.65
N ILE A 397 -44.81 -20.64 23.04
CA ILE A 397 -43.75 -20.16 22.14
C ILE A 397 -42.53 -21.10 22.23
N TYR A 398 -42.15 -21.66 21.09
CA TYR A 398 -40.96 -22.49 20.92
C TYR A 398 -39.94 -21.77 20.04
N ASN A 399 -39.03 -21.03 20.69
CA ASN A 399 -37.98 -20.19 20.06
C ASN A 399 -38.53 -19.20 19.03
N ASP A 400 -38.76 -19.69 17.81
CA ASP A 400 -39.04 -18.93 16.60
C ASP A 400 -40.48 -19.10 16.10
N PHE A 401 -41.25 -20.06 16.63
CA PHE A 401 -42.66 -20.30 16.28
C PHE A 401 -43.52 -20.53 17.52
N GLY A 402 -44.84 -20.38 17.40
CA GLY A 402 -45.80 -20.63 18.47
C GLY A 402 -46.70 -21.82 18.18
N SER A 403 -47.41 -22.30 19.19
CA SER A 403 -48.49 -23.27 19.03
C SER A 403 -49.66 -22.91 19.94
N VAL A 404 -50.87 -23.18 19.47
CA VAL A 404 -52.11 -22.89 20.20
C VAL A 404 -53.04 -24.08 20.08
N ARG A 405 -53.80 -24.38 21.13
CA ARG A 405 -54.83 -25.43 21.09
C ARG A 405 -55.89 -25.09 20.06
N THR A 406 -56.17 -26.02 19.14
CA THR A 406 -57.10 -25.80 18.02
C THR A 406 -58.51 -25.46 18.52
N GLN A 407 -58.93 -26.02 19.65
CA GLN A 407 -60.23 -25.77 20.26
C GLN A 407 -60.35 -24.32 20.77
N ASP A 408 -59.39 -23.85 21.54
CA ASP A 408 -59.36 -22.48 22.10
C ASP A 408 -59.32 -21.43 20.99
N LEU A 409 -58.55 -21.70 19.93
CA LEU A 409 -58.50 -20.81 18.77
C LEU A 409 -59.87 -20.69 18.09
N ASN A 410 -60.56 -21.82 17.90
CA ASN A 410 -61.88 -21.84 17.28
C ASN A 410 -62.95 -21.13 18.11
N THR A 411 -62.90 -21.24 19.44
CA THR A 411 -63.85 -20.55 20.32
C THR A 411 -63.66 -19.03 20.27
N GLU A 412 -62.43 -18.54 20.30
CA GLU A 412 -62.15 -17.09 20.18
C GLU A 412 -62.49 -16.55 18.79
N ILE A 413 -62.22 -17.30 17.71
CA ILE A 413 -62.66 -16.92 16.36
C ILE A 413 -64.19 -16.79 16.30
N LYS A 414 -64.94 -17.73 16.89
CA LYS A 414 -66.41 -17.67 16.93
C LYS A 414 -66.90 -16.46 17.72
N LYS A 415 -66.32 -16.19 18.90
CA LYS A 415 -66.65 -15.01 19.72
C LYS A 415 -66.40 -13.71 18.94
N TRP A 416 -65.27 -13.60 18.26
CA TRP A 416 -64.94 -12.44 17.45
C TRP A 416 -65.93 -12.23 16.30
N LYS A 417 -66.27 -13.28 15.56
CA LYS A 417 -67.27 -13.22 14.48
C LYS A 417 -68.66 -12.78 14.97
N ASN A 418 -69.08 -13.26 16.14
CA ASN A 418 -70.35 -12.83 16.74
C ASN A 418 -70.33 -11.33 17.08
N ARG A 419 -69.25 -10.83 17.69
CA ARG A 419 -69.09 -9.38 17.99
C ARG A 419 -69.09 -8.54 16.71
N LEU A 420 -68.44 -9.00 15.65
CA LEU A 420 -68.41 -8.29 14.38
C LEU A 420 -69.81 -8.21 13.74
N ASN A 421 -70.58 -9.32 13.76
CA ASN A 421 -71.95 -9.34 13.25
C ASN A 421 -72.88 -8.43 14.06
N GLU A 422 -72.77 -8.40 15.39
CA GLU A 422 -73.51 -7.45 16.23
C GLU A 422 -73.15 -5.99 15.91
N LYS A 423 -71.87 -5.71 15.69
CA LYS A 423 -71.39 -4.38 15.29
C LYS A 423 -71.92 -3.97 13.91
N ARG A 424 -71.96 -4.89 12.94
CA ARG A 424 -72.54 -4.65 11.60
C ARG A 424 -74.04 -4.35 11.69
N LYS A 425 -74.81 -5.17 12.44
CA LYS A 425 -76.25 -4.92 12.67
C LYS A 425 -76.52 -3.55 13.28
N LYS A 426 -75.75 -3.15 14.30
CA LYS A 426 -75.88 -1.82 14.92
C LYS A 426 -75.58 -0.68 13.93
N ARG A 427 -74.56 -0.83 13.08
CA ARG A 427 -74.25 0.16 12.03
C ARG A 427 -75.39 0.26 11.00
N GLU A 428 -75.93 -0.88 10.56
CA GLU A 428 -77.08 -0.91 9.63
C GLU A 428 -78.32 -0.25 10.24
N GLU A 429 -78.62 -0.53 11.52
CA GLU A 429 -79.70 0.14 12.26
C GLU A 429 -79.49 1.66 12.35
N GLU A 430 -78.28 2.12 12.67
CA GLU A 430 -77.93 3.55 12.72
C GLU A 430 -78.00 4.22 11.34
N GLU A 431 -77.60 3.54 10.27
CA GLU A 431 -77.70 4.04 8.90
C GLU A 431 -79.15 4.15 8.43
N LEU A 432 -79.99 3.15 8.75
CA LEU A 432 -81.43 3.20 8.48
C LEU A 432 -82.10 4.35 9.25
N LEU A 433 -81.73 4.57 10.51
CA LEU A 433 -82.22 5.71 11.30
C LEU A 433 -81.81 7.05 10.68
N LYS A 434 -80.54 7.19 10.25
CA LYS A 434 -80.08 8.39 9.53
C LYS A 434 -80.83 8.59 8.21
N LEU A 435 -81.12 7.53 7.47
CA LEU A 435 -81.89 7.60 6.23
C LEU A 435 -83.35 8.04 6.48
N ILE A 436 -83.97 7.52 7.53
CA ILE A 436 -85.32 7.91 7.98
C ILE A 436 -85.33 9.38 8.43
N ASP A 437 -84.33 9.82 9.17
CA ASP A 437 -84.22 11.21 9.63
C ASP A 437 -83.98 12.18 8.46
N GLN A 438 -83.15 11.79 7.48
CA GLN A 438 -82.98 12.55 6.24
C GLN A 438 -84.30 12.62 5.44
N TYR A 439 -85.04 11.51 5.36
CA TYR A 439 -86.34 11.46 4.68
C TYR A 439 -87.41 12.30 5.41
N ARG A 440 -87.44 12.27 6.75
CA ARG A 440 -88.31 13.13 7.59
C ARG A 440 -87.95 14.60 7.47
N ALA A 441 -86.66 14.94 7.42
CA ALA A 441 -86.18 16.30 7.22
C ALA A 441 -86.55 16.85 5.83
N GLN A 442 -86.53 16.00 4.78
CA GLN A 442 -86.98 16.37 3.44
C GLN A 442 -88.50 16.61 3.37
N ARG A 443 -89.32 15.84 4.11
CA ARG A 443 -90.78 16.06 4.16
C ARG A 443 -91.21 17.28 4.96
N ARG A 444 -90.43 17.75 5.93
CA ARG A 444 -90.69 19.01 6.66
C ARG A 444 -90.35 20.27 5.86
N ARG A 445 -89.66 20.13 4.72
CA ARG A 445 -89.28 21.23 3.81
C ARG A 445 -90.19 21.34 2.58
N LYS A 446 -91.18 20.47 2.44
CA LYS A 446 -92.35 20.63 1.57
C LYS A 446 -93.54 20.99 2.43
#